data_AF-A0A972Z7N9-F1
#
_entry.id   AF-A0A972Z7N9-F1
#
_cell.length_a   1.000
_cell.length_b   1.000
_cell.length_c   1.000
_cell.angle_alpha   90.00
_cell.angle_beta   90.00
_cell.angle_gamma   90.00
#
_symmetry.space_group_name_H-M   'P 1'
#
loop_
_entity.id
_entity.type
_entity.pdbx_description
1 polymer ?
#
loop_
_entity_poly.entity_id
_entity_poly.type
_entity_poly.pdbx_seq_one_letter_code
_entity_poly.pdbx_strand_id
1 'polypeptide(L)'
;MDKSSGKTVKNKGFSLLEVLLGIALVGIAMLGLAQLFTFSIMNNARSDRITNATFLAQQQIDFLRNQTAADLQLLALNPIDEQIDVNNDGIIDFRRVTEIQQTGFYWNVRIRVYPGAQADVSTNDIIQNSSLYKIRADLSTVISR
;
A
#
# COMPACT_ATOMS: atom_id res chain seq x y z
N MET A 1 -21.66 28.26 -73.26
CA MET A 1 -21.86 29.06 -72.04
C MET A 1 -22.15 28.10 -70.91
N ASP A 2 -21.12 27.71 -70.15
CA ASP A 2 -21.26 26.85 -68.98
C ASP A 2 -21.14 27.73 -67.73
N LYS A 3 -22.21 27.78 -66.92
CA LYS A 3 -22.24 28.51 -65.65
C LYS A 3 -21.93 27.52 -64.53
N SER A 4 -20.66 27.40 -64.20
CA SER A 4 -20.21 26.78 -62.94
C SER A 4 -20.76 27.59 -61.76
N SER A 5 -21.83 27.10 -61.15
CA SER A 5 -22.44 27.65 -59.95
C SER A 5 -21.65 27.17 -58.74
N GLY A 6 -20.73 28.00 -58.25
CA GLY A 6 -20.03 27.76 -56.98
C GLY A 6 -21.02 27.76 -55.82
N LYS A 7 -21.25 26.59 -55.21
CA LYS A 7 -22.01 26.47 -53.95
C LYS A 7 -21.26 27.23 -52.84
N THR A 8 -21.81 28.36 -52.41
CA THR A 8 -21.33 29.08 -51.23
C THR A 8 -21.68 28.29 -49.97
N VAL A 9 -20.66 27.74 -49.30
CA VAL A 9 -20.81 27.11 -47.99
C VAL A 9 -21.11 28.21 -46.98
N LYS A 10 -22.32 28.22 -46.40
CA LYS A 10 -22.69 29.14 -45.32
C LYS A 10 -21.98 28.72 -44.03
N ASN A 11 -20.96 29.47 -43.62
CA ASN A 11 -20.34 29.35 -42.30
C ASN A 11 -21.32 29.85 -41.23
N LYS A 12 -22.02 28.94 -40.55
CA LYS A 12 -22.77 29.26 -39.33
C LYS A 12 -21.81 29.16 -38.15
N GLY A 13 -21.62 30.26 -37.42
CA GLY A 13 -20.87 30.26 -36.17
C GLY A 13 -21.64 29.54 -35.05
N PHE A 14 -20.95 29.27 -33.93
CA PHE A 14 -21.55 28.64 -32.76
C PHE A 14 -22.62 29.53 -32.10
N SER A 15 -23.72 28.92 -31.67
CA SER A 15 -24.71 29.58 -30.81
C SER A 15 -24.15 29.74 -29.40
N LEU A 16 -24.55 30.81 -28.70
CA LEU A 16 -24.22 31.00 -27.28
C LEU A 16 -24.64 29.80 -26.42
N LEU A 17 -25.80 29.20 -26.73
CA LEU A 17 -26.31 28.02 -26.03
C LEU A 17 -25.40 26.80 -26.24
N GLU A 18 -24.85 26.63 -27.45
CA GLU A 18 -23.93 25.54 -27.77
C GLU A 18 -22.60 25.70 -27.03
N VAL A 19 -22.09 26.92 -26.92
CA VAL A 19 -20.89 27.23 -26.13
C VAL A 19 -21.13 26.95 -24.65
N LEU A 20 -22.27 27.35 -24.09
CA LEU A 20 -22.60 27.10 -22.68
C LEU A 20 -22.72 25.60 -22.38
N LEU A 21 -23.39 24.85 -23.25
CA LEU A 21 -23.49 23.39 -23.13
C LEU A 21 -22.11 22.73 -23.27
N GLY A 22 -21.27 23.19 -24.20
CA GLY A 22 -19.90 22.69 -24.37
C GLY A 22 -19.04 22.89 -23.12
N ILE A 23 -19.04 24.09 -22.55
CA ILE A 23 -18.29 24.39 -21.31
C ILE A 23 -18.84 23.56 -20.14
N ALA A 24 -20.16 23.41 -20.02
CA ALA A 24 -20.77 22.59 -18.97
C ALA A 24 -20.34 21.12 -19.07
N LEU A 25 -20.37 20.54 -20.28
CA LEU A 25 -19.93 19.16 -20.51
C LEU A 25 -18.45 18.96 -20.23
N VAL A 26 -17.59 19.90 -20.66
CA VAL A 26 -16.15 19.87 -20.33
C VAL A 26 -15.93 19.96 -18.83
N GLY A 27 -16.66 20.83 -18.12
CA GLY A 27 -16.59 20.94 -16.67
C GLY A 27 -16.90 19.62 -15.96
N ILE A 28 -17.97 18.93 -16.37
CA ILE A 28 -18.32 17.60 -15.83
C ILE A 28 -17.22 16.57 -16.11
N ALA A 29 -16.67 16.56 -17.32
CA ALA A 29 -15.57 15.66 -17.69
C ALA A 29 -14.31 15.90 -16.84
N MET A 30 -13.95 17.16 -16.62
CA MET A 30 -12.80 17.54 -15.79
C MET A 30 -12.97 17.11 -14.33
N LEU A 31 -14.17 17.21 -13.77
CA LEU A 31 -14.45 16.73 -12.41
C LEU A 31 -14.22 15.21 -12.29
N GLY A 32 -14.65 14.43 -13.28
CA GLY A 32 -14.38 13.00 -13.34
C GLY A 32 -12.87 12.69 -13.38
N LEU A 33 -12.11 13.42 -14.19
CA LEU A 33 -10.65 13.26 -14.28
C LEU A 33 -9.94 13.63 -12.96
N ALA A 34 -10.38 14.71 -12.29
CA ALA A 34 -9.80 15.13 -11.02
C ALA A 34 -9.95 14.05 -9.92
N GLN A 35 -11.09 13.36 -9.89
CA GLN A 35 -11.32 12.24 -8.97
C GLN A 35 -10.40 11.05 -9.28
N LEU A 36 -10.29 10.66 -10.55
CA LEU A 36 -9.40 9.57 -10.97
C LEU A 36 -7.93 9.87 -10.66
N PHE A 37 -7.50 11.12 -10.86
CA PHE A 37 -6.16 11.57 -10.50
C PHE A 37 -5.89 11.40 -9.00
N THR A 38 -6.80 11.90 -8.15
CA THR A 38 -6.68 11.79 -6.69
C THR A 38 -6.65 10.32 -6.25
N PHE A 39 -7.52 9.50 -6.83
CA PHE A 39 -7.57 8.07 -6.58
C PHE A 39 -6.26 7.37 -6.95
N SER A 40 -5.67 7.71 -8.10
CA SER A 40 -4.39 7.18 -8.56
C SER A 40 -3.25 7.48 -7.57
N ILE A 41 -3.15 8.74 -7.10
CA ILE A 41 -2.15 9.13 -6.10
C ILE A 41 -2.32 8.32 -4.81
N MET A 42 -3.56 8.21 -4.30
CA MET A 42 -3.85 7.44 -3.09
C MET A 42 -3.49 5.96 -3.25
N ASN A 43 -3.76 5.39 -4.43
CA ASN A 43 -3.45 4.00 -4.72
C ASN A 43 -1.93 3.76 -4.81
N ASN A 44 -1.18 4.67 -5.43
CA ASN A 44 0.27 4.60 -5.50
C ASN A 44 0.89 4.70 -4.10
N ALA A 45 0.49 5.68 -3.30
CA ALA A 45 0.99 5.82 -1.93
C ALA A 45 0.66 4.60 -1.05
N ARG A 46 -0.51 3.97 -1.24
CA ARG A 46 -0.84 2.71 -0.57
C ARG A 46 0.05 1.56 -1.04
N SER A 47 0.29 1.47 -2.35
CA SER A 47 1.13 0.43 -2.95
C SER A 47 2.57 0.53 -2.45
N ASP A 48 3.13 1.73 -2.39
CA ASP A 48 4.47 1.99 -1.83
C ASP A 48 4.59 1.51 -0.38
N ARG A 49 3.58 1.76 0.46
CA ARG A 49 3.55 1.29 1.85
C ARG A 49 3.49 -0.24 1.96
N ILE A 50 2.71 -0.89 1.09
CA ILE A 50 2.61 -2.37 1.08
C ILE A 50 3.93 -2.98 0.60
N THR A 51 4.55 -2.40 -0.42
CA THR A 51 5.86 -2.85 -0.94
C THR A 51 6.94 -2.75 0.13
N ASN A 52 7.06 -1.60 0.81
CA ASN A 52 8.02 -1.43 1.90
C ASN A 52 7.75 -2.39 3.06
N ALA A 53 6.49 -2.52 3.49
CA ALA A 53 6.13 -3.47 4.55
C ALA A 53 6.47 -4.92 4.18
N THR A 54 6.23 -5.31 2.92
CA THR A 54 6.56 -6.66 2.43
C THR A 54 8.07 -6.87 2.40
N PHE A 55 8.84 -5.87 1.97
CA PHE A 55 10.29 -5.91 1.98
C PHE A 55 10.84 -6.07 3.41
N LEU A 56 10.33 -5.29 4.37
CA LEU A 56 10.70 -5.39 5.80
C LEU A 56 10.37 -6.77 6.39
N ALA A 57 9.26 -7.38 5.97
CA ALA A 57 8.90 -8.73 6.39
C ALA A 57 9.83 -9.79 5.78
N GLN A 58 10.17 -9.66 4.49
CA GLN A 58 11.11 -10.58 3.83
C GLN A 58 12.52 -10.49 4.43
N GLN A 59 13.02 -9.28 4.69
CA GLN A 59 14.30 -9.08 5.36
C GLN A 59 14.35 -9.83 6.71
N GLN A 60 13.25 -9.81 7.46
CA GLN A 60 13.17 -10.52 8.73
C GLN A 60 13.15 -12.05 8.55
N ILE A 61 12.48 -12.57 7.51
CA ILE A 61 12.56 -13.99 7.16
C ILE A 61 14.00 -14.39 6.85
N ASP A 62 14.69 -13.60 6.04
CA ASP A 62 16.06 -13.91 5.62
C ASP A 62 17.03 -13.83 6.81
N PHE A 63 16.83 -12.87 7.71
CA PHE A 63 17.55 -12.81 8.98
C PHE A 63 17.35 -14.10 9.80
N LEU A 64 16.10 -14.53 10.00
CA LEU A 64 15.76 -15.74 10.78
C LEU A 64 16.28 -17.02 10.12
N ARG A 65 16.28 -17.09 8.79
CA ARG A 65 16.81 -18.23 8.03
C ARG A 65 18.32 -18.39 8.18
N ASN A 66 19.04 -17.38 8.61
CA ASN A 66 20.48 -17.45 8.88
C ASN A 66 20.80 -17.78 10.34
N GLN A 67 19.79 -17.92 11.21
CA GLN A 67 19.98 -18.25 12.62
C GLN A 67 20.16 -19.76 12.85
N THR A 68 20.84 -20.10 13.93
CA THR A 68 20.97 -21.50 14.39
C THR A 68 19.69 -21.96 15.10
N ALA A 69 19.54 -23.28 15.30
CA ALA A 69 18.41 -23.81 16.07
C ALA A 69 18.37 -23.27 17.52
N ALA A 70 19.54 -23.07 18.13
CA ALA A 70 19.64 -22.52 19.48
C ALA A 70 19.18 -21.05 19.52
N ASP A 71 19.60 -20.24 18.53
CA ASP A 71 19.18 -18.84 18.44
C ASP A 71 17.67 -18.71 18.18
N LEU A 72 17.14 -19.53 17.27
CA LEU A 72 15.70 -19.57 16.99
C LEU A 72 14.89 -19.98 18.23
N GLN A 73 15.42 -20.85 19.08
CA GLN A 73 14.79 -21.20 20.35
C GLN A 73 14.67 -20.00 21.28
N LEU A 74 15.75 -19.21 21.40
CA LEU A 74 15.76 -18.03 22.25
C LEU A 74 14.82 -16.95 21.71
N LEU A 75 14.80 -16.75 20.39
CA LEU A 75 13.90 -15.80 19.72
C LEU A 75 12.44 -16.23 19.78
N ALA A 76 12.14 -17.52 19.97
CA ALA A 76 10.78 -18.02 20.15
C ALA A 76 10.20 -17.79 21.55
N LEU A 77 11.00 -17.36 22.52
CA LEU A 77 10.53 -17.15 23.89
C LEU A 77 9.52 -16.01 23.99
N ASN A 78 9.69 -14.96 23.18
CA ASN A 78 8.80 -13.80 23.15
C ASN A 78 8.67 -13.29 21.71
N PRO A 79 7.54 -12.66 21.35
CA PRO A 79 7.43 -11.95 20.08
C PRO A 79 8.51 -10.87 19.97
N ILE A 80 9.15 -10.79 18.81
CA ILE A 80 10.06 -9.69 18.49
C ILE A 80 9.19 -8.54 17.99
N ASP A 81 9.29 -7.38 18.63
CA ASP A 81 8.47 -6.21 18.33
C ASP A 81 9.38 -5.00 18.09
N GLU A 82 9.36 -4.51 16.85
CA GLU A 82 10.26 -3.46 16.38
C GLU A 82 9.46 -2.30 15.81
N GLN A 83 9.77 -1.10 16.29
CA GLN A 83 9.32 0.15 15.68
C GLN A 83 10.39 0.61 14.69
N ILE A 84 9.98 0.83 13.44
CA ILE A 84 10.86 1.08 12.31
C ILE A 84 10.55 2.46 11.75
N ASP A 85 11.54 3.33 11.83
CA ASP A 85 11.63 4.62 11.16
C ASP A 85 12.56 4.44 9.94
N VAL A 86 12.02 4.51 8.73
CA VAL A 86 12.75 4.12 7.50
C VAL A 86 13.67 5.24 7.03
N ASN A 87 13.26 6.50 7.22
CA ASN A 87 13.97 7.68 6.77
C ASN A 87 14.69 8.42 7.90
N ASN A 88 14.56 7.92 9.13
CA ASN A 88 15.17 8.41 10.36
C ASN A 88 14.75 9.86 10.70
N ASP A 89 13.49 10.21 10.41
CA ASP A 89 12.90 11.52 10.66
C ASP A 89 12.32 11.69 12.08
N GLY A 90 12.37 10.63 12.89
CA GLY A 90 11.86 10.58 14.25
C GLY A 90 10.39 10.13 14.34
N ILE A 91 9.74 9.85 13.22
CA ILE A 91 8.39 9.30 13.14
C ILE A 91 8.48 7.83 12.77
N ILE A 92 7.81 6.98 13.54
CA ILE A 92 7.72 5.56 13.21
C ILE A 92 6.82 5.39 11.97
N ASP A 93 7.39 4.81 10.91
CA ASP A 93 6.68 4.49 9.66
C ASP A 93 5.95 3.15 9.74
N PHE A 94 6.63 2.17 10.34
CA PHE A 94 6.17 0.79 10.44
C PHE A 94 6.42 0.22 11.81
N ARG A 95 5.58 -0.72 12.21
CA ARG A 95 5.84 -1.61 13.34
C ARG A 95 5.85 -3.04 12.84
N ARG A 96 6.91 -3.79 13.10
CA ARG A 96 7.04 -5.20 12.72
C ARG A 96 6.96 -6.06 13.97
N VAL A 97 6.03 -7.01 13.96
CA VAL A 97 5.89 -8.01 15.01
C VAL A 97 6.17 -9.38 14.41
N THR A 98 7.08 -10.12 15.03
CA THR A 98 7.50 -11.46 14.61
C THR A 98 7.21 -12.46 15.71
N GLU A 99 6.44 -13.49 15.37
CA GLU A 99 6.14 -14.61 16.25
C GLU A 99 6.79 -15.87 15.70
N ILE A 100 7.44 -16.62 16.58
CA ILE A 100 8.09 -17.87 16.26
C ILE A 100 7.53 -18.95 17.18
N GLN A 101 7.03 -20.03 16.60
CA GLN A 101 6.48 -21.16 17.32
C GLN A 101 7.20 -22.44 16.90
N GLN A 102 7.87 -23.09 17.85
CA GLN A 102 8.56 -24.35 17.60
C GLN A 102 7.58 -25.53 17.67
N THR A 103 7.64 -26.39 16.66
CA THR A 103 6.93 -27.68 16.60
C THR A 103 7.93 -28.76 16.20
N GLY A 104 8.54 -29.42 17.19
CA GLY A 104 9.61 -30.39 16.95
C GLY A 104 10.86 -29.72 16.35
N PHE A 105 11.28 -30.18 15.17
CA PHE A 105 12.42 -29.64 14.41
C PHE A 105 12.03 -28.52 13.42
N TYR A 106 10.81 -28.00 13.54
CA TYR A 106 10.29 -26.93 12.70
C TYR A 106 9.97 -25.69 13.54
N TRP A 107 10.20 -24.52 12.98
CA TRP A 107 9.83 -23.23 13.53
C TRP A 107 8.86 -22.55 12.56
N ASN A 108 7.61 -22.41 12.99
CA ASN A 108 6.60 -21.62 12.29
C ASN A 108 6.83 -20.16 12.63
N VAL A 109 7.20 -19.37 11.62
CA VAL A 109 7.46 -17.94 11.75
C VAL A 109 6.32 -17.19 11.10
N ARG A 110 5.73 -16.24 11.81
CA ARG A 110 4.77 -15.29 11.26
C ARG A 110 5.25 -13.87 11.51
N ILE A 111 5.31 -13.07 10.46
CA ILE A 111 5.78 -11.69 10.51
C ILE A 111 4.67 -10.80 10.00
N ARG A 112 4.28 -9.85 10.85
CA ARG A 112 3.19 -8.91 10.58
C ARG A 112 3.74 -7.50 10.66
N VAL A 113 3.52 -6.72 9.60
CA VAL A 113 3.97 -5.33 9.51
C VAL A 113 2.76 -4.42 9.49
N TYR A 114 2.69 -3.55 10.48
CA TYR A 114 1.62 -2.59 10.74
C TYR A 114 2.08 -1.18 10.38
N PRO A 115 1.14 -0.26 10.09
CA PRO A 115 1.49 1.14 9.97
C PRO A 115 2.00 1.68 11.32
N GLY A 116 2.94 2.62 11.31
CA GLY A 116 3.54 3.19 12.51
C GLY A 116 2.57 3.92 13.44
N ALA A 117 1.38 4.29 12.96
CA ALA A 117 0.26 4.73 13.80
C ALA A 117 -0.17 3.70 14.88
N GLN A 118 0.29 2.44 14.78
CA GLN A 118 0.06 1.40 15.78
C GLN A 118 1.25 1.25 16.74
N ALA A 119 2.21 2.17 16.77
CA ALA A 119 3.41 2.09 17.63
C ALA A 119 3.08 1.86 19.12
N ASP A 120 2.06 2.56 19.63
CA ASP A 120 1.71 2.56 21.06
C ASP A 120 0.71 1.46 21.47
N VAL A 121 0.22 0.66 20.52
CA VAL A 121 -0.71 -0.44 20.83
C VAL A 121 0.03 -1.54 21.61
N SER A 122 -0.62 -2.20 22.57
CA SER A 122 0.01 -3.33 23.26
C SER A 122 0.34 -4.47 22.27
N THR A 123 1.53 -5.05 22.37
CA THR A 123 1.96 -6.19 21.54
C THR A 123 0.98 -7.37 21.64
N ASN A 124 0.46 -7.64 22.84
CA ASN A 124 -0.51 -8.72 23.02
C ASN A 124 -1.82 -8.43 22.29
N ASP A 125 -2.29 -7.19 22.36
CA ASP A 125 -3.54 -6.79 21.72
C ASP A 125 -3.43 -6.79 20.19
N ILE A 126 -2.34 -6.25 19.64
CA ILE A 126 -2.11 -6.26 18.19
C ILE A 126 -1.92 -7.67 17.63
N ILE A 127 -1.37 -8.58 18.45
CA ILE A 127 -1.22 -9.99 18.08
C ILE A 127 -2.59 -10.68 17.99
N GLN A 128 -3.43 -10.54 19.02
CA GLN A 128 -4.73 -11.22 19.12
C GLN A 128 -5.77 -10.60 18.17
N ASN A 129 -5.79 -9.28 18.02
CA ASN A 129 -6.79 -8.53 17.26
C ASN A 129 -6.22 -7.97 15.95
N SER A 130 -5.29 -8.69 15.32
CA SER A 130 -4.50 -8.22 14.18
C SER A 130 -5.30 -7.65 13.00
N SER A 131 -6.49 -8.19 12.73
CA SER A 131 -7.35 -7.74 11.63
C SER A 131 -7.88 -6.32 11.82
N LEU A 132 -7.95 -5.82 13.07
CA LEU A 132 -8.40 -4.47 13.39
C LEU A 132 -7.34 -3.40 13.08
N TYR A 133 -6.07 -3.80 12.99
CA TYR A 133 -4.92 -2.89 12.98
C TYR A 133 -4.30 -2.64 11.59
N LYS A 134 -5.07 -2.88 10.51
CA LYS A 134 -4.73 -2.49 9.13
C LYS A 134 -3.33 -2.96 8.68
N ILE A 135 -3.08 -4.26 8.81
CA ILE A 135 -1.84 -4.92 8.39
C ILE A 135 -1.45 -4.50 6.95
N ARG A 136 -0.17 -4.21 6.75
CA ARG A 136 0.41 -3.87 5.44
C ARG A 136 1.11 -5.05 4.79
N ALA A 137 1.68 -5.95 5.58
CA ALA A 137 2.20 -7.24 5.14
C ALA A 137 2.01 -8.30 6.23
N ASP A 138 1.62 -9.51 5.83
CA ASP A 138 1.51 -10.69 6.69
C ASP A 138 2.16 -11.84 5.95
N LEU A 139 3.33 -12.27 6.41
CA LEU A 139 4.09 -13.36 5.81
C LEU A 139 4.27 -14.48 6.83
N SER A 140 4.14 -15.71 6.36
CA SER A 140 4.40 -16.90 7.15
C SER A 140 5.39 -17.81 6.43
N THR A 141 6.33 -18.39 7.17
CA THR A 141 7.31 -19.35 6.65
C THR A 141 7.59 -20.41 7.70
N VAL A 142 8.08 -21.56 7.25
CA VAL A 142 8.58 -22.62 8.12
C VAL A 142 10.09 -22.70 7.94
N ILE A 143 10.82 -22.73 9.06
CA ILE A 143 12.26 -22.98 9.08
C ILE A 143 12.47 -24.35 9.71
N SER A 144 13.34 -25.18 9.14
CA SER A 144 13.73 -26.48 9.70
C SER A 144 15.23 -26.52 9.99
N ARG A 145 15.60 -27.26 11.03
CA ARG A 145 16.99 -27.50 11.44
C ARG A 145 17.16 -28.92 11.93
#